data_AF-A0A9D6QJJ2-F1
#
_entry.id   AF-A0A9D6QJJ2-F1
#
_cell.length_a   1.000
_cell.length_b   1.000
_cell.length_c   1.000
_cell.angle_alpha   90.00
_cell.angle_beta   90.00
_cell.angle_gamma   90.00
#
_symmetry.space_group_name_H-M   'P 1'
#
loop_
_entity.id
_entity.type
_entity.pdbx_description
1 polymer ?
#
loop_
_entity_poly.entity_id
_entity_poly.type
_entity_poly.pdbx_seq_one_letter_code
_entity_poly.pdbx_strand_id
1 'polypeptide(L)' 'GYPACPRLDDQALLWGLLKPDEIGVQLTDGFMMDPEASVSAIVFHHPQATYFSVGHRGAGDENRQG' A
#
# COMPACT_ATOMS: atom_id res chain seq x y z
N GLY A 1 4.50 5.27 0.09
CA GLY A 1 4.16 3.86 -0.11
C GLY A 1 5.43 3.06 -0.32
N TYR A 2 5.54 1.88 0.29
CA TYR A 2 6.62 0.95 -0.02
C TYR A 2 6.49 0.50 -1.50
N PRO A 3 7.56 0.16 -2.24
CA PRO A 3 7.46 -0.32 -3.62
C PRO A 3 6.56 -1.56 -3.84
N ALA A 4 6.10 -2.21 -2.76
CA ALA A 4 5.12 -3.30 -2.78
C ALA A 4 3.65 -2.83 -2.63
N CYS A 5 3.42 -1.59 -2.16
CA CYS A 5 2.11 -0.92 -2.07
C CYS A 5 2.27 0.52 -2.55
N PRO A 6 2.29 0.74 -3.88
CA PRO A 6 2.51 2.06 -4.47
C PRO A 6 1.30 3.00 -4.34
N ARG A 7 0.11 2.47 -4.05
CA ARG A 7 -1.13 3.24 -3.93
C ARG A 7 -1.42 3.55 -2.46
N LEU A 8 -1.71 4.81 -2.16
CA LEU A 8 -2.09 5.24 -0.82
C LEU A 8 -3.52 4.79 -0.47
N ASP A 9 -4.41 4.65 -1.46
CA ASP A 9 -5.80 4.18 -1.26
C ASP A 9 -5.88 2.77 -0.64
N ASP A 10 -4.85 1.93 -0.81
CA ASP A 10 -4.79 0.58 -0.25
C ASP A 10 -4.76 0.61 1.30
N GLN A 11 -4.40 1.75 1.90
CA GLN A 11 -4.52 1.99 3.34
C GLN A 11 -5.97 1.88 3.83
N ALA A 12 -6.97 2.21 3.01
CA ALA A 12 -8.38 2.10 3.40
C ALA A 12 -8.79 0.65 3.70
N LEU A 13 -8.25 -0.31 2.94
CA LEU A 13 -8.48 -1.74 3.18
C LEU A 13 -7.87 -2.16 4.51
N LEU A 14 -6.65 -1.72 4.80
CA LEU A 14 -5.98 -1.97 6.08
C LEU A 14 -6.75 -1.34 7.25
N TRP A 15 -7.28 -0.14 7.07
CA TRP A 15 -8.11 0.53 8.07
C TRP A 15 -9.37 -0.27 8.41
N GLY A 16 -10.08 -0.78 7.41
CA GLY A 16 -11.27 -1.61 7.61
C GLY A 16 -10.98 -2.92 8.34
N LEU A 17 -9.78 -3.48 8.18
CA LEU A 17 -9.37 -4.74 8.82
C LEU A 17 -8.80 -4.55 10.23
N LEU A 18 -7.96 -3.54 10.42
CA LEU A 18 -7.17 -3.37 11.64
C LEU A 18 -7.79 -2.40 12.66
N LYS A 19 -8.72 -1.54 12.22
CA LYS A 19 -9.34 -0.48 13.03
C LYS A 19 -8.34 0.35 13.86
N PRO A 20 -7.36 1.02 13.21
CA PRO A 20 -6.33 1.80 13.92
C PRO A 20 -6.90 3.00 14.71
N ASP A 21 -8.14 3.41 14.42
CA ASP A 21 -8.85 4.45 15.16
C ASP A 21 -9.04 4.09 16.64
N GLU A 22 -9.14 2.80 16.98
CA GLU A 22 -9.24 2.31 18.36
C GLU A 22 -7.99 2.62 19.20
N ILE A 23 -6.84 2.82 18.53
CA ILE A 23 -5.56 3.21 19.16
C ILE A 23 -5.19 4.67 18.89
N GLY A 24 -6.11 5.46 18.34
CA GLY A 24 -5.95 6.89 18.10
C GLY A 24 -5.23 7.26 16.79
N VAL A 25 -5.05 6.32 15.87
CA VAL A 25 -4.46 6.59 14.55
C VAL A 25 -5.58 6.78 13.52
N GLN A 26 -5.57 7.91 12.83
CA GLN A 26 -6.59 8.31 11.86
C GLN A 26 -6.04 8.32 10.44
N LEU A 27 -6.94 8.14 9.47
CA LEU A 27 -6.63 8.29 8.05
C LEU A 27 -7.24 9.60 7.55
N THR A 28 -6.40 10.48 7.03
CA THR A 28 -6.83 11.74 6.42
C THR A 28 -7.50 11.49 5.05
N ASP A 29 -8.18 12.51 4.51
CA ASP A 29 -8.79 12.45 3.17
C ASP A 29 -7.78 12.15 2.05
N GLY A 30 -6.48 12.42 2.29
CA GLY A 30 -5.39 12.11 1.39
C GLY A 30 -4.77 10.72 1.59
N PHE A 31 -5.41 9.84 2.38
CA PHE A 31 -4.91 8.51 2.76
C PHE A 31 -3.56 8.52 3.49
N MET A 32 -3.24 9.63 4.17
CA MET A 32 -2.08 9.75 5.06
C MET A 32 -2.50 9.44 6.50
N MET A 33 -1.60 8.84 7.27
CA MET A 33 -1.83 8.53 8.68
C MET A 33 -1.58 9.76 9.55
N ASP A 34 -2.44 9.99 10.53
CA ASP A 34 -2.29 10.98 11.59
C ASP A 34 -2.33 10.27 12.95
N PRO A 35 -1.29 10.35 13.79
CA PRO A 35 -0.06 11.15 13.63
C PRO A 35 0.84 10.71 12.46
N GLU A 36 1.59 11.65 11.88
CA GLU A 36 2.52 11.37 10.76
C GLU A 36 3.59 10.33 11.13
N ALA A 37 3.95 10.23 12.41
CA ALA A 37 4.86 9.22 12.96
C ALA A 37 4.19 7.84 13.13
N SER A 38 3.35 7.42 12.18
CA SER A 38 2.66 6.12 12.18
C SER A 38 3.14 5.24 11.04
N VAL A 39 3.21 3.93 11.29
CA VAL A 39 3.63 2.93 10.30
C VAL A 39 2.61 1.79 10.26
N SER A 40 2.08 1.49 9.08
CA SER A 40 1.27 0.30 8.81
C SER A 40 2.11 -0.74 8.06
N ALA A 41 1.97 -2.01 8.42
CA ALA A 41 2.71 -3.10 7.79
C ALA A 41 1.88 -4.39 7.77
N ILE A 42 2.05 -5.20 6.73
CA ILE A 42 1.52 -6.55 6.64
C ILE A 42 2.69 -7.53 6.82
N VAL A 43 2.56 -8.47 7.76
CA VAL A 43 3.61 -9.45 8.07
C VAL A 43 3.15 -10.84 7.63
N PHE A 44 3.94 -11.51 6.80
CA PHE A 44 3.69 -12.88 6.35
C PHE A 44 4.74 -13.83 6.93
N HIS A 45 4.31 -14.93 7.53
CA HIS A 45 5.20 -15.94 8.15
C HIS A 45 5.61 -17.07 7.17
N HIS A 46 5.19 -17.02 5.91
CA HIS A 46 5.46 -18.10 4.97
C HIS A 46 6.98 -18.20 4.66
N PRO A 47 7.60 -19.40 4.72
CA PRO A 47 9.05 -19.56 4.57
C PRO A 47 9.58 -19.19 3.17
N GLN A 48 8.68 -19.08 2.19
CA GLN A 48 9.00 -18.61 0.83
C GLN A 48 8.61 -17.15 0.57
N ALA A 49 8.13 -16.42 1.59
CA ALA A 49 7.80 -15.00 1.43
C ALA A 49 9.08 -14.21 1.19
N THR A 50 9.09 -13.40 0.13
CA THR A 50 10.20 -12.50 -0.19
C THR A 50 9.69 -11.10 -0.47
N TYR A 51 10.50 -10.09 -0.17
CA TYR A 51 10.21 -8.71 -0.53
C TYR A 51 10.49 -8.55 -2.03
N PHE A 52 9.46 -8.22 -2.82
CA PHE A 52 9.62 -7.88 -4.23
C PHE A 52 8.98 -6.52 -4.52
N SER A 53 9.67 -5.72 -5.34
CA SER A 53 9.14 -4.45 -5.84
C SER A 53 8.24 -4.72 -7.03
N VAL A 54 7.03 -4.15 -7.02
CA VAL A 54 6.15 -4.19 -8.19
C VAL A 54 6.66 -3.14 -9.16
N GLY A 55 7.56 -3.56 -10.07
CA GLY A 55 8.07 -2.70 -11.13
C GLY A 55 6.92 -2.12 -11.94
N HIS A 56 7.01 -0.83 -12.27
CA HIS A 56 6.07 -0.11 -13.13
C HIS A 56 5.80 -0.92 -14.40
N ARG A 57 4.57 -1.42 -14.59
CA ARG A 57 4.12 -1.85 -15.92
C ARG A 57 4.07 -0.61 -16.77
N GLY A 58 5.14 -0.36 -17.53
CA GLY A 58 5.18 0.68 -18.54
C GLY A 58 4.00 0.49 -19.49
N ALA A 59 3.21 1.54 -19.63
CA ALA A 59 2.29 1.68 -20.75
C ALA A 59 3.11 1.58 -22.05
N GLY A 60 2.80 0.60 -22.88
CA GLY A 60 3.55 0.37 -24.12
C GLY A 60 3.03 -0.82 -24.90
N ASP A 61 1.72 -0.84 -25.20
CA ASP A 61 1.11 -1.81 -26.12
C ASP A 61 0.19 -1.15 -27.17
N GLU A 62 0.46 0.11 -27.53
CA GLU A 62 -0.21 0.82 -28.63
C GLU A 62 0.82 1.37 -29.63
N ASN A 63 1.41 0.48 -30.44
CA ASN A 63 1.65 0.75 -31.87
C ASN A 63 2.29 -0.45 -32.57
N ARG A 64 1.48 -1.27 -33.25
CA ARG A 64 1.93 -2.01 -34.44
C ARG A 64 0.78 -2.25 -35.41
N GLN A 65 0.45 -1.20 -36.15
CA GLN A 65 -0.11 -1.30 -37.50
C GLN A 65 0.84 -0.57 -38.45
N GLY A 66 1.28 -1.28 -39.48
CA GLY A 66 2.30 -0.89 -40.45
C GLY A 66 2.94 -2.13 -41.05
#